data_AF-A0A5B0RV35-F1
#
_entry.id   AF-A0A5B0RV35-F1
#
_cell.length_a   1.000
_cell.length_b   1.000
_cell.length_c   1.000
_cell.angle_alpha   90.00
_cell.angle_beta   90.00
_cell.angle_gamma   90.00
#
_symmetry.space_group_name_H-M   'P 1'
#
loop_
_entity.id
_entity.type
_entity.pdbx_description
1 polymer ?
#
loop_
_entity_poly.entity_id
_entity_poly.type
_entity_poly.pdbx_seq_one_letter_code
_entity_poly.pdbx_strand_id
1 'polypeptide(L)' 'MKCFVFAVTLCATVMVAASVKPVKVDVGHPVTPGSDAPLEVTCPRCGAEGHSWRTCPW' A
#
# COMPACT_ATOMS: atom_id res chain seq x y z
N MET A 1 44.34 -16.92 11.30
CA MET A 1 43.85 -15.54 11.02
C MET A 1 42.89 -15.48 9.82
N LYS A 2 43.17 -16.14 8.68
CA LYS A 2 42.26 -16.16 7.51
C LYS A 2 40.83 -16.64 7.83
N CYS A 3 40.67 -17.72 8.60
CA CYS A 3 39.36 -18.29 8.92
C CYS A 3 38.46 -17.33 9.72
N PHE A 4 39.06 -16.45 10.53
CA PHE A 4 38.33 -15.49 11.34
C PHE A 4 37.71 -14.39 10.46
N VAL A 5 38.47 -13.91 9.46
CA VAL A 5 38.00 -12.94 8.49
C VAL A 5 36.86 -13.51 7.64
N PHE A 6 36.99 -14.76 7.17
CA PHE A 6 35.91 -15.44 6.44
C PHE A 6 34.63 -15.56 7.26
N ALA A 7 34.73 -15.92 8.54
CA ALA A 7 33.58 -16.01 9.43
C ALA A 7 32.88 -14.64 9.62
N VAL A 8 33.64 -13.57 9.83
CA VAL A 8 33.07 -12.21 9.99
C VAL A 8 32.40 -11.72 8.72
N THR A 9 33.02 -11.94 7.55
CA THR A 9 32.44 -11.55 6.26
C THR A 9 31.17 -12.34 5.93
N LEU A 10 31.14 -13.64 6.19
CA LEU A 10 29.94 -14.46 6.01
C LEU A 10 28.82 -14.04 6.97
N CYS A 11 29.13 -13.79 8.24
CA CYS A 11 28.14 -13.30 9.20
C CYS A 11 27.57 -11.94 8.79
N ALA A 12 28.41 -11.00 8.37
CA ALA A 12 27.96 -9.67 7.94
C ALA A 12 27.05 -9.74 6.70
N THR A 13 27.40 -10.58 5.72
CA THR A 13 26.61 -10.72 4.48
C THR A 13 25.26 -11.39 4.72
N VAL A 14 25.20 -12.43 5.56
CA VAL A 14 23.95 -13.10 5.93
C VAL A 14 23.01 -12.17 6.69
N MET A 15 23.53 -11.37 7.62
CA MET A 15 22.73 -10.42 8.39
C MET A 15 22.12 -9.31 7.51
N VAL A 16 22.87 -8.82 6.51
CA VAL A 16 22.36 -7.83 5.55
C VAL A 16 21.29 -8.44 4.64
N ALA A 17 21.49 -9.66 4.16
CA ALA A 17 20.51 -10.36 3.33
C ALA A 17 19.23 -10.75 4.10
N ALA A 18 19.32 -11.03 5.39
CA ALA A 18 18.14 -11.32 6.21
C ALA A 18 17.30 -10.08 6.55
N SER A 19 17.89 -8.88 6.51
CA SER A 19 17.18 -7.65 6.85
C SER A 19 16.37 -7.06 5.68
N VAL A 20 16.59 -7.52 4.45
CA VAL A 20 15.77 -7.09 3.31
C VAL A 20 14.42 -7.80 3.36
N LYS A 21 13.40 -7.06 3.81
CA LYS A 21 12.02 -7.54 3.76
C LYS A 21 11.65 -7.72 2.28
N PRO A 22 11.06 -8.85 1.88
CA PRO A 22 10.61 -9.03 0.50
C PRO A 22 9.59 -7.91 0.19
N VAL A 23 9.94 -7.07 -0.78
CA VAL A 23 9.00 -6.11 -1.35
C VAL A 23 7.98 -6.93 -2.11
N LYS A 24 6.78 -7.03 -1.53
CA LYS A 24 5.59 -7.38 -2.30
C LYS A 24 5.37 -6.25 -3.30
N VAL A 25 5.65 -6.54 -4.57
CA VAL A 25 5.27 -5.66 -5.66
C VAL A 25 3.78 -5.90 -5.85
N ASP A 26 2.96 -5.06 -5.23
CA ASP A 26 1.55 -4.95 -5.58
C ASP A 26 1.51 -4.36 -7.00
N VAL A 27 1.51 -5.24 -8.02
CA VAL A 27 1.03 -4.86 -9.35
C VAL A 27 -0.42 -4.46 -9.11
N GLY A 28 -0.68 -3.16 -9.15
CA GLY A 28 -2.00 -2.63 -8.88
C GLY A 28 -3.08 -3.32 -9.73
N HIS A 29 -4.33 -3.18 -9.30
CA HIS A 29 -5.45 -3.55 -10.17
C HIS A 29 -5.35 -2.76 -11.48
N PRO A 30 -5.82 -3.31 -12.62
CA PRO A 30 -5.96 -2.52 -13.84
C PRO A 30 -6.82 -1.29 -13.53
N VAL A 31 -6.19 -0.13 -13.44
CA VAL A 31 -6.87 1.14 -13.27
C VAL A 31 -7.42 1.52 -14.63
N THR A 32 -8.75 1.40 -14.77
CA THR A 32 -9.47 2.24 -15.74
C THR A 32 -9.10 3.69 -15.41
N PRO A 33 -8.65 4.51 -16.38
CA PRO A 33 -8.32 5.89 -16.11
C PRO A 33 -9.58 6.61 -15.60
N GLY A 34 -9.57 6.98 -14.32
CA GLY A 34 -10.58 7.82 -13.69
C GLY A 34 -11.60 7.08 -12.83
N SER A 35 -11.29 6.89 -11.54
CA SER A 35 -12.31 6.87 -10.48
C SER A 35 -11.72 7.41 -9.17
N ASP A 36 -11.07 8.57 -9.27
CA ASP A 36 -11.08 9.59 -8.22
C ASP A 36 -12.30 10.49 -8.39
N ALA A 37 -13.45 9.93 -8.80
CA ALA A 37 -14.71 10.62 -8.59
C ALA A 37 -14.94 10.56 -7.08
N PRO A 38 -15.02 11.69 -6.36
CA PRO A 38 -15.82 11.72 -5.13
C PRO A 38 -17.12 11.03 -5.48
N LEU A 39 -17.75 10.28 -4.57
CA LEU A 39 -19.07 9.75 -4.91
C LEU A 39 -19.95 10.95 -5.31
N GLU A 40 -20.09 11.21 -6.62
CA GLU A 40 -21.03 12.15 -7.25
C GLU A 40 -22.43 11.54 -7.11
N VAL A 41 -22.66 10.88 -5.96
CA VAL A 41 -23.97 10.50 -5.49
C VAL A 41 -24.51 11.74 -4.82
N THR A 42 -25.16 12.58 -5.62
CA THR A 42 -26.04 13.61 -5.09
C THR A 42 -27.14 12.91 -4.31
N CYS A 43 -27.20 13.17 -3.00
CA CYS A 43 -28.21 12.59 -2.15
C CYS A 43 -29.61 13.05 -2.62
N PRO A 44 -30.52 12.14 -3.04
CA PRO A 44 -31.84 12.55 -3.54
C PRO A 44 -32.76 13.14 -2.46
N ARG A 45 -32.32 13.14 -1.19
CA ARG A 45 -33.05 13.72 -0.06
C ARG A 45 -32.78 15.21 0.12
N CYS A 46 -31.50 15.56 0.18
CA CYS A 46 -31.03 16.90 0.54
C CYS A 46 -30.29 17.61 -0.60
N GLY A 47 -29.98 16.90 -1.70
CA GLY A 47 -29.29 17.45 -2.86
C GLY A 47 -27.78 17.64 -2.70
N ALA A 48 -27.19 17.24 -1.56
CA ALA A 48 -25.76 17.38 -1.31
C ALA A 48 -24.96 16.13 -1.74
N GLU A 49 -23.72 16.34 -2.15
CA GLU A 49 -22.77 15.29 -2.54
C GLU A 49 -21.94 14.77 -1.35
N GLY A 50 -21.22 13.66 -1.57
CA GLY A 50 -20.33 13.07 -0.56
C GLY A 50 -20.99 12.13 0.46
N HIS A 51 -22.31 11.88 0.34
CA HIS A 51 -23.00 10.87 1.14
C HIS A 51 -24.20 10.27 0.40
N SER A 52 -24.54 9.02 0.72
CA SER A 52 -25.73 8.36 0.16
C SER A 52 -27.01 8.70 0.95
N TRP A 53 -28.19 8.46 0.38
CA TRP A 53 -29.48 8.61 1.10
C TRP A 53 -29.50 7.92 2.47
N ARG A 54 -28.82 6.78 2.63
CA ARG A 54 -28.79 6.01 3.90
C ARG A 54 -28.01 6.72 5.01
N THR A 55 -27.08 7.59 4.63
CA THR A 55 -26.20 8.31 5.55
C THR A 55 -26.50 9.80 5.55
N CYS A 56 -27.70 10.20 5.10
CA CYS A 56 -28.13 11.59 5.08
C CYS A 56 -28.31 12.10 6.53
N PRO A 57 -27.63 13.20 6.93
CA PRO A 57 -27.74 13.75 8.28
C PRO A 57 -28.99 14.61 8.51
N TRP A 58 -29.90 14.64 7.52
CA TRP A 58 -31.16 15.41 7.51
C TRP A 58 -32.38 14.48 7.42
#